data_AF-A0A970J2X9-F1
#
_entry.id   AF-A0A970J2X9-F1
#
_cell.length_a   1.000
_cell.length_b   1.000
_cell.length_c   1.000
_cell.angle_alpha   90.00
_cell.angle_beta   90.00
_cell.angle_gamma   90.00
#
_symmetry.space_group_name_H-M   'P 1'
#
loop_
_entity.id
_entity.type
_entity.pdbx_description
1 polymer ?
#
loop_
_entity_poly.entity_id
_entity_poly.type
_entity_poly.pdbx_seq_one_letter_code
_entity_poly.pdbx_strand_id
1 'polypeptide(L)'
;MKTAGAEEEQDLPGTDPVLKCYNGSQEVLALTYEQALAYIHSRNRFGIKLGLERMRALLAILGAPQQEYPVIHIAGTNGKGSTTALVGAVLKRAGYRVGVFTSPHLSSYCERLVING
;
A
#
# COMPACT_ATOMS: atom_id res chain seq x y z
N MET A 1 -19.26 21.04 43.44
CA MET A 1 -18.04 21.74 43.89
C MET A 1 -17.00 20.65 44.15
N LYS A 2 -16.02 20.35 43.29
CA LYS A 2 -15.44 21.01 42.12
C LYS A 2 -15.13 19.95 41.05
N THR A 3 -15.25 20.39 39.80
CA THR A 3 -14.69 19.84 38.58
C THR A 3 -13.15 19.94 38.59
N ALA A 4 -12.49 18.89 38.11
CA ALA A 4 -11.15 18.86 37.52
C ALA A 4 -11.08 17.52 36.78
N GLY A 5 -10.75 17.39 35.52
CA GLY A 5 -10.25 18.28 34.49
C GLY A 5 -9.89 17.27 33.40
N ALA A 6 -10.57 17.34 32.25
CA ALA A 6 -10.24 16.52 31.11
C ALA A 6 -8.85 16.94 30.64
N GLU A 7 -7.84 16.09 30.84
CA GLU A 7 -6.54 16.30 30.23
C GLU A 7 -6.66 15.88 28.76
N GLU A 8 -6.59 16.89 27.91
CA GLU A 8 -6.50 16.81 26.45
C GLU A 8 -5.38 15.84 26.06
N GLU A 9 -5.76 14.75 25.40
CA GLU A 9 -4.84 13.87 24.68
C GLU A 9 -4.34 14.65 23.46
N GLN A 10 -3.24 15.38 23.67
CA GLN A 10 -2.56 16.13 22.63
C GLN A 10 -1.98 15.15 21.61
N ASP A 11 -2.50 15.25 20.40
CA ASP A 11 -2.05 14.59 19.18
C ASP A 11 -0.60 15.02 18.90
N LEU A 12 0.38 14.24 19.40
CA LEU A 12 1.80 14.47 19.18
C LEU A 12 2.15 14.05 17.75
N PRO A 13 2.79 14.91 16.93
CA PRO A 13 3.23 14.53 15.60
C PRO A 13 4.42 13.56 15.72
N GLY A 14 4.16 12.25 15.57
CA GLY A 14 5.26 11.27 15.51
C GLY A 14 4.99 9.87 16.08
N THR A 15 3.75 9.50 16.41
CA THR A 15 3.43 8.10 16.76
C THR A 15 2.52 7.48 15.71
N ASP A 16 3.03 7.38 14.48
CA ASP A 16 2.42 6.44 13.53
C ASP A 16 2.48 5.03 14.16
N PRO A 17 1.36 4.29 14.20
CA PRO A 17 1.33 2.98 14.81
C PRO A 17 2.38 2.10 14.13
N VAL A 18 3.31 1.60 14.95
CA VAL A 18 4.40 0.69 14.58
C VAL A 18 3.87 -0.35 13.59
N LEU A 19 4.31 -0.27 12.32
CA LEU A 19 3.79 -1.11 11.25
C LEU A 19 4.26 -2.54 11.51
N LYS A 20 3.36 -3.40 11.98
CA LYS A 20 3.71 -4.80 12.27
C LYS A 20 3.99 -5.55 10.96
N CYS A 21 5.26 -5.78 10.71
CA CYS A 21 5.71 -6.60 9.58
C CYS A 21 5.72 -8.07 10.01
N TYR A 22 5.00 -8.91 9.28
CA TYR A 22 4.97 -10.35 9.51
C TYR A 22 5.59 -11.10 8.33
N ASN A 23 6.52 -12.00 8.60
CA ASN A 23 6.94 -13.04 7.67
C ASN A 23 6.30 -14.36 8.14
N GLY A 24 5.09 -14.66 7.65
CA GLY A 24 4.26 -15.74 8.21
C GLY A 24 3.72 -15.36 9.60
N SER A 25 4.04 -16.14 10.64
CA SER A 25 3.60 -15.92 12.03
C SER A 25 4.62 -15.20 12.92
N GLN A 26 5.78 -14.81 12.38
CA GLN A 26 6.83 -14.14 13.14
C GLN A 26 6.79 -12.62 12.93
N GLU A 27 6.75 -11.88 14.05
CA GLU A 27 6.88 -10.43 14.10
C GLU A 27 8.34 -10.05 13.86
N VAL A 28 8.62 -9.32 12.79
CA VAL A 28 9.96 -8.83 12.43
C VAL A 28 10.01 -7.33 12.73
N LEU A 29 11.20 -6.83 13.12
CA LEU A 29 11.52 -5.42 13.43
C LEU A 29 10.57 -4.45 12.70
N ALA A 30 9.66 -3.88 13.49
CA ALA A 30 8.62 -3.03 12.96
C ALA A 30 9.20 -1.65 12.65
N LEU A 31 9.12 -1.27 11.38
CA LEU A 31 9.53 0.05 10.89
C LEU A 31 8.39 1.03 11.12
N THR A 32 8.72 2.29 11.44
CA THR A 32 7.73 3.37 11.31
C THR A 32 7.40 3.59 9.83
N TYR A 33 6.29 4.26 9.55
CA TYR A 33 5.90 4.60 8.18
C TYR A 33 7.01 5.37 7.44
N GLU A 34 7.63 6.35 8.11
CA GLU A 34 8.70 7.18 7.54
C GLU A 34 9.95 6.35 7.26
N GLN A 35 10.31 5.44 8.16
CA GLN A 35 11.45 4.55 7.96
C GLN A 35 11.22 3.60 6.78
N ALA A 36 10.02 3.04 6.66
CA ALA A 36 9.64 2.19 5.54
C ALA A 36 9.65 2.97 4.22
N LEU A 37 9.12 4.19 4.20
CA LEU A 37 9.09 5.05 3.02
C LEU A 37 10.50 5.46 2.59
N ALA A 38 11.36 5.84 3.54
CA ALA A 38 12.77 6.14 3.29
C ALA A 38 13.50 4.91 2.71
N TYR A 39 13.24 3.72 3.25
CA TYR A 39 13.79 2.48 2.73
C TYR A 39 13.36 2.23 1.28
N ILE A 40 12.07 2.36 0.95
CA ILE A 40 11.55 2.19 -0.41
C ILE A 40 12.21 3.17 -1.38
N HIS A 41 12.29 4.46 -1.01
CA HIS A 41 12.89 5.49 -1.85
C HIS A 41 14.40 5.25 -2.10
N SER A 42 15.12 4.71 -1.11
CA SER A 42 16.55 4.37 -1.26
C SER A 42 16.82 3.36 -2.38
N ARG A 43 15.82 2.56 -2.78
CA ARG A 43 15.96 1.51 -3.79
C ARG A 43 15.99 2.04 -5.22
N ASN A 44 15.59 3.29 -5.46
CA ASN A 44 15.51 3.87 -6.81
C ASN A 44 16.87 4.32 -7.38
N ARG A 45 17.98 4.10 -6.65
CA ARG A 45 19.32 4.62 -6.97
C ARG A 45 19.94 4.10 -8.28
N PHE A 46 19.46 2.97 -8.83
CA PHE A 46 20.03 2.34 -10.02
C PHE A 46 19.15 2.45 -11.28
N GLY A 47 18.11 3.28 -11.24
CA GLY A 47 17.15 3.43 -12.34
C GLY A 47 16.29 2.19 -12.58
N ILE A 48 15.52 2.22 -13.68
CA ILE A 48 14.58 1.14 -14.03
C ILE A 48 15.36 0.00 -14.68
N LYS A 49 15.52 -1.11 -13.95
CA LYS A 49 15.98 -2.38 -14.51
C LYS A 49 14.77 -3.22 -14.92
N LEU A 50 14.56 -3.37 -16.23
CA LEU A 50 13.53 -4.24 -16.80
C LEU A 50 13.84 -5.73 -16.52
N GLY A 51 12.81 -6.57 -16.57
CA GLY A 51 12.90 -8.01 -16.28
C GLY A 51 11.95 -8.42 -15.15
N LEU A 52 11.48 -9.67 -15.20
CA LEU A 52 10.50 -10.23 -14.26
C LEU A 52 11.11 -11.21 -13.26
N GLU A 53 12.39 -11.56 -13.41
CA GLU A 53 13.10 -12.61 -12.69
C GLU A 53 13.13 -12.31 -11.18
N ARG A 54 13.50 -11.07 -10.81
CA ARG A 54 13.50 -10.63 -9.42
C ARG A 54 12.10 -10.63 -8.80
N MET A 55 11.10 -10.21 -9.57
CA MET A 55 9.71 -10.17 -9.10
C MET A 55 9.17 -11.59 -8.91
N ARG A 56 9.42 -12.50 -9.87
CA ARG A 56 9.04 -13.91 -9.77
C ARG A 56 9.70 -14.58 -8.56
N ALA A 57 10.98 -14.34 -8.32
CA ALA A 57 11.69 -14.88 -7.15
C ALA A 57 11.09 -14.36 -5.83
N LEU A 58 10.79 -13.06 -5.75
CA LEU A 58 10.14 -12.47 -4.56
C LEU A 58 8.75 -13.05 -4.32
N LEU A 59 7.91 -13.13 -5.36
CA LEU A 59 6.56 -13.67 -5.25
C LEU A 59 6.57 -15.15 -4.84
N ALA A 60 7.56 -15.94 -5.30
CA ALA A 60 7.73 -17.32 -4.87
C ALA A 60 8.03 -17.43 -3.36
N ILE A 61 8.88 -16.55 -2.82
CA ILE A 61 9.17 -16.48 -1.37
C ILE A 61 7.90 -16.10 -0.57
N LEU A 62 7.06 -15.23 -1.12
CA LEU A 62 5.82 -14.76 -0.49
C LEU A 62 4.63 -15.73 -0.64
N GLY A 63 4.82 -16.91 -1.26
CA GLY A 63 3.74 -17.89 -1.43
C GLY A 63 2.81 -17.62 -2.61
N ALA A 64 3.26 -16.86 -3.62
CA ALA A 64 2.51 -16.50 -4.82
C ALA A 64 1.14 -15.80 -4.57
N PRO A 65 1.09 -14.73 -3.74
CA PRO A 65 -0.17 -14.08 -3.35
C PRO A 65 -0.98 -13.53 -4.54
N GLN A 66 -0.31 -13.21 -5.65
CA GLN A 66 -0.95 -12.78 -6.90
C GLN A 66 -1.87 -13.83 -7.54
N GLN A 67 -1.83 -15.08 -7.08
CA GLN A 67 -2.67 -16.18 -7.57
C GLN A 67 -3.91 -16.41 -6.69
N GLU A 68 -4.04 -15.72 -5.55
CA GLU A 68 -5.11 -15.94 -4.57
C GLU A 68 -6.42 -15.23 -4.93
N TYR A 69 -6.41 -14.32 -5.90
CA TYR A 69 -7.57 -13.52 -6.28
C TYR A 69 -7.59 -13.19 -7.79
N PRO A 70 -8.77 -12.93 -8.38
CA PRO A 70 -8.87 -12.47 -9.76
C PRO A 70 -8.19 -11.11 -9.97
N VAL A 71 -7.51 -10.93 -11.10
CA VAL A 71 -6.77 -9.71 -11.42
C VAL A 71 -7.22 -9.14 -12.76
N ILE A 72 -7.47 -7.82 -12.79
CA ILE A 72 -7.65 -7.04 -14.02
C ILE A 72 -6.38 -6.22 -14.24
N HIS A 73 -5.70 -6.44 -15.36
CA HIS A 73 -4.48 -5.72 -15.71
C HIS A 73 -4.78 -4.63 -16.76
N ILE A 74 -4.56 -3.37 -16.40
CA ILE A 74 -4.79 -2.21 -17.27
C ILE A 74 -3.45 -1.64 -17.73
N ALA A 75 -3.16 -1.79 -19.02
CA ALA A 75 -1.96 -1.25 -19.67
C ALA A 75 -2.33 -0.23 -20.77
N GLY A 76 -1.40 0.65 -21.11
CA GLY A 76 -1.58 1.66 -22.15
C GLY A 76 -0.80 2.94 -21.87
N THR A 77 -0.68 3.84 -22.86
CA THR A 77 0.05 5.09 -22.71
C THR A 77 -0.70 6.06 -21.78
N ASN A 78 -2.00 6.24 -22.03
CA ASN A 78 -2.86 7.19 -21.31
C ASN A 78 -4.10 6.50 -20.72
N GLY A 79 -4.79 7.18 -19.81
CA GLY A 79 -6.09 6.74 -19.29
C GLY A 79 -6.08 5.60 -18.26
N LYS A 80 -4.95 4.92 -18.02
CA LYS A 80 -4.84 3.81 -17.06
C LYS A 80 -5.43 4.14 -15.68
N GLY A 81 -5.07 5.29 -15.12
CA GLY A 81 -5.57 5.74 -13.81
C GLY A 81 -7.09 5.90 -13.80
N SER A 82 -7.63 6.66 -14.77
CA SER A 82 -9.07 6.89 -14.90
C SER A 82 -9.85 5.60 -15.15
N THR A 83 -9.34 4.70 -16.02
CA THR A 83 -9.95 3.39 -16.27
C THR A 83 -9.91 2.52 -15.03
N THR A 84 -8.79 2.51 -14.29
CA THR A 84 -8.67 1.73 -13.04
C THR A 84 -9.67 2.24 -12.00
N ALA A 85 -9.82 3.55 -11.84
CA ALA A 85 -10.79 4.15 -10.94
C ALA A 85 -12.24 3.79 -11.33
N LEU A 86 -12.57 3.86 -12.62
CA LEU A 86 -13.89 3.50 -13.14
C LEU A 86 -14.21 2.02 -12.88
N VAL A 87 -13.29 1.11 -13.24
CA VAL A 87 -13.46 -0.33 -13.03
C VAL A 87 -13.60 -0.65 -11.54
N GLY A 88 -12.74 -0.05 -10.71
CA GLY A 88 -12.79 -0.24 -9.26
C GLY A 88 -14.12 0.21 -8.66
N ALA A 89 -14.65 1.36 -9.08
CA ALA A 89 -15.94 1.86 -8.63
C ALA A 89 -17.11 0.96 -9.06
N VAL A 90 -17.11 0.46 -10.30
CA VAL A 90 -18.14 -0.45 -10.82
C VAL A 90 -18.14 -1.76 -10.03
N LEU A 91 -16.97 -2.39 -9.85
CA LEU A 91 -16.86 -3.65 -9.11
C LEU A 91 -17.23 -3.49 -7.63
N LYS A 92 -16.82 -2.38 -7.00
CA LYS A 92 -17.25 -2.05 -5.64
C LYS A 92 -18.77 -1.94 -5.55
N ARG A 93 -19.41 -1.22 -6.49
CA ARG A 93 -20.87 -1.10 -6.55
C ARG A 93 -21.59 -2.42 -6.83
N ALA A 94 -20.93 -3.36 -7.51
CA ALA A 94 -21.43 -4.71 -7.71
C ALA A 94 -21.24 -5.64 -6.47
N GLY A 95 -20.71 -5.13 -5.35
CA GLY A 95 -20.59 -5.87 -4.10
C GLY A 95 -19.27 -6.64 -3.90
N TYR A 96 -18.28 -6.45 -4.78
CA TYR A 96 -16.97 -7.08 -4.63
C TYR A 96 -16.09 -6.31 -3.65
N ARG A 97 -15.20 -7.02 -2.95
CA ARG A 97 -14.05 -6.42 -2.27
C ARG A 97 -12.96 -6.17 -3.32
N VAL A 98 -12.60 -4.91 -3.54
CA VAL A 98 -11.74 -4.50 -4.66
C VAL A 98 -10.48 -3.83 -4.14
N GLY A 99 -9.32 -4.33 -4.54
CA GLY A 99 -8.04 -3.64 -4.41
C GLY A 99 -7.71 -2.87 -5.70
N VAL A 100 -7.22 -1.64 -5.58
CA VAL A 100 -6.77 -0.80 -6.69
C VAL A 100 -5.30 -0.46 -6.49
N PHE A 101 -4.50 -0.65 -7.54
CA PHE A 101 -3.12 -0.20 -7.62
C PHE A 101 -2.93 0.84 -8.72
N THR A 102 -2.39 2.01 -8.38
CA THR A 102 -2.09 3.09 -9.33
C THR A 102 -0.72 3.72 -9.05
N SER A 103 -0.10 4.25 -10.10
CA SER A 103 1.16 5.02 -9.98
C SER A 103 1.28 6.04 -11.12
N PRO A 104 1.96 7.19 -10.89
CA PRO A 104 2.48 7.68 -9.61
C PRO A 104 1.36 8.11 -8.64
N HIS A 105 1.71 8.49 -7.40
CA HIS A 105 0.80 9.15 -6.45
C HIS A 105 0.92 10.67 -6.57
N LEU A 106 -0.06 11.42 -6.06
CA LEU A 106 -0.06 12.89 -6.10
C LEU A 106 0.41 13.52 -4.78
N SER A 107 -0.15 13.10 -3.64
CA SER A 107 0.17 13.71 -2.33
C SER A 107 0.74 12.71 -1.33
N SER A 108 0.16 11.50 -1.25
CA SER A 108 0.58 10.47 -0.30
C SER A 108 0.94 9.16 -0.99
N TYR A 109 1.97 8.47 -0.50
CA TYR A 109 2.34 7.14 -0.98
C TYR A 109 1.18 6.13 -0.86
N CYS A 110 0.31 6.33 0.14
CA CYS A 110 -0.85 5.47 0.40
C CYS A 110 -1.90 5.53 -0.73
N GLU A 111 -1.90 6.56 -1.57
CA GLU A 111 -2.81 6.63 -2.73
C GLU A 111 -2.54 5.53 -3.76
N ARG A 112 -1.35 4.91 -3.74
CA ARG A 112 -0.98 3.87 -4.70
C ARG A 112 -1.72 2.55 -4.49
N LEU A 113 -2.18 2.27 -3.27
CA LEU A 113 -2.77 1.00 -2.88
C LEU A 113 -4.01 1.27 -2.03
N VAL A 114 -5.18 1.01 -2.58
CA VAL A 114 -6.45 1.33 -1.92
C VAL A 114 -7.36 0.10 -1.96
N ILE A 115 -8.03 -0.20 -0.85
CA ILE A 115 -8.99 -1.31 -0.75
C ILE A 115 -10.38 -0.72 -0.51
N ASN A 116 -11.29 -0.99 -1.43
CA ASN A 116 -12.67 -0.48 -1.43
C ASN A 116 -12.76 1.05 -1.51
N GLY A 117 -11.84 1.70 -2.20
CA GLY A 117 -11.76 3.16 -2.30
C GLY A 117 -11.37 3.81 -0.97
#